data_AF-A0A3B9LWY0-F1
#
_entry.id   AF-A0A3B9LWY0-F1
#
_cell.length_a   1.000
_cell.length_b   1.000
_cell.length_c   1.000
_cell.angle_alpha   90.00
_cell.angle_beta   90.00
_cell.angle_gamma   90.00
#
_symmetry.space_group_name_H-M   'P 1'
#
loop_
_entity.id
_entity.type
_entity.pdbx_description
1 polymer ?
#
loop_
_entity_poly.entity_id
_entity_poly.type
_entity_poly.pdbx_seq_one_letter_code
_entity_poly.pdbx_strand_id
1 'polypeptide(L)'
;MNWEMLTAVGQLAAVLVGIPSLIYLAIQIREQTKERRQAAVNALTVQWGDLTKALHDSAEFSAIYLRGVQSFSDLDAVSKLRFSAFQNRFFKNFEGMYFSRRDGILNASSWGEIERTMTDLIAYPGIRQWWETRKH
;
A
#
# COMPACT_ATOMS: atom_id res chain seq x y z
N MET A 1 -50.65 -31.52 -20.89
CA MET A 1 -49.43 -31.54 -20.06
C MET A 1 -49.12 -30.11 -19.69
N ASN A 2 -49.40 -29.74 -18.44
CA ASN A 2 -49.58 -28.34 -18.03
C ASN A 2 -48.26 -27.58 -18.05
N TRP A 3 -48.19 -26.54 -18.89
CA TRP A 3 -47.12 -25.54 -18.89
C TRP A 3 -46.83 -25.02 -17.48
N GLU A 4 -47.87 -24.91 -16.65
CA GLU A 4 -47.76 -24.56 -15.23
C GLU A 4 -46.84 -25.50 -14.44
N MET A 5 -46.90 -26.81 -14.66
CA MET A 5 -46.00 -27.77 -13.99
C MET A 5 -44.56 -27.61 -14.48
N LEU A 6 -44.37 -27.30 -15.76
CA LEU A 6 -43.05 -27.08 -16.35
C LEU A 6 -42.41 -25.80 -15.79
N THR A 7 -43.18 -24.73 -15.63
CA THR A 7 -42.75 -23.52 -14.92
C THR A 7 -42.49 -23.77 -13.43
N ALA A 8 -43.32 -24.57 -12.75
CA ALA A 8 -43.12 -24.87 -11.33
C ALA A 8 -41.83 -25.68 -11.10
N VAL A 9 -41.54 -26.67 -11.95
CA VAL A 9 -40.29 -27.44 -11.91
C VAL A 9 -39.09 -26.53 -12.24
N GLY A 10 -39.22 -25.64 -13.23
CA GLY A 10 -38.18 -24.67 -13.58
C GLY A 10 -37.88 -23.67 -12.45
N GLN A 11 -38.91 -23.19 -11.74
CA GLN A 11 -38.75 -22.32 -10.58
C GLN A 11 -38.10 -23.06 -9.40
N LEU A 12 -38.51 -24.30 -9.13
CA LEU A 12 -37.87 -25.14 -8.11
C LEU A 12 -36.40 -25.38 -8.43
N ALA A 13 -36.06 -25.73 -9.67
CA ALA A 13 -34.68 -25.90 -10.11
C ALA A 13 -33.86 -24.61 -9.99
N ALA A 14 -34.44 -23.47 -10.37
CA ALA A 14 -33.79 -22.16 -10.26
C ALA A 14 -33.50 -21.77 -8.80
N VAL A 15 -34.40 -22.07 -7.86
CA VAL A 15 -34.18 -21.83 -6.43
C VAL A 15 -33.14 -22.81 -5.86
N LEU A 16 -33.22 -24.09 -6.21
CA LEU A 16 -32.30 -25.13 -5.75
C LEU A 16 -30.87 -24.93 -6.24
N VAL A 17 -30.67 -24.31 -7.42
CA VAL A 17 -29.33 -23.96 -7.91
C VAL A 17 -28.94 -22.54 -7.48
N GLY A 18 -29.85 -21.59 -7.57
CA GLY A 18 -29.58 -20.17 -7.34
C GLY A 18 -29.15 -19.85 -5.91
N ILE A 19 -29.83 -20.42 -4.89
CA ILE A 19 -29.47 -20.16 -3.49
C ILE A 19 -28.04 -20.68 -3.18
N PRO A 20 -27.68 -21.94 -3.49
CA PRO A 20 -26.30 -22.41 -3.33
C PRO A 20 -25.27 -21.60 -4.13
N SER A 21 -25.59 -21.18 -5.36
CA SER A 21 -24.68 -20.34 -6.15
C SER A 21 -24.41 -18.98 -5.50
N LEU A 22 -25.43 -18.34 -4.90
CA LEU A 22 -25.26 -17.08 -4.17
C LEU A 22 -24.43 -17.26 -2.89
N ILE A 23 -24.62 -18.35 -2.15
CA ILE A 23 -23.83 -18.68 -0.97
C ILE A 23 -22.36 -18.91 -1.37
N TYR A 24 -22.13 -19.69 -2.43
CA TYR A 24 -20.79 -19.93 -2.96
C TYR A 24 -20.11 -18.63 -3.39
N LEU A 25 -20.82 -17.77 -4.13
CA LEU A 25 -20.29 -16.46 -4.54
C LEU A 25 -19.95 -15.59 -3.33
N ALA A 26 -20.78 -15.59 -2.28
CA ALA A 26 -20.50 -14.84 -1.06
C ALA A 26 -19.25 -15.36 -0.34
N ILE A 27 -19.05 -16.68 -0.29
CA ILE A 27 -17.84 -17.31 0.26
C ILE A 27 -16.62 -16.94 -0.61
N GLN A 28 -16.75 -17.06 -1.94
CA GLN A 28 -15.70 -16.75 -2.89
C GLN A 28 -15.24 -15.29 -2.77
N ILE A 29 -16.16 -14.34 -2.67
CA ILE A 29 -15.84 -12.91 -2.46
C ILE A 29 -15.08 -12.72 -1.15
N ARG A 30 -15.47 -13.41 -0.07
CA ARG A 30 -14.77 -13.33 1.23
C ARG A 30 -13.35 -13.87 1.14
N GLU A 31 -13.15 -15.02 0.49
CA GLU A 31 -11.83 -15.63 0.29
C GLU A 31 -10.94 -14.75 -0.59
N GLN A 32 -11.46 -14.27 -1.72
CA GLN A 32 -10.77 -13.32 -2.59
C GLN A 32 -10.39 -12.03 -1.86
N THR A 33 -11.26 -11.53 -0.98
CA THR A 33 -10.96 -10.34 -0.16
C THR A 33 -9.80 -10.62 0.80
N LYS A 34 -9.76 -11.80 1.42
CA LYS A 34 -8.66 -12.23 2.30
C LYS A 34 -7.34 -12.36 1.53
N GLU A 35 -7.34 -12.98 0.36
CA GLU A 35 -6.16 -13.12 -0.48
C GLU A 35 -5.64 -11.77 -0.99
N ARG A 36 -6.53 -10.89 -1.46
CA ARG A 36 -6.17 -9.52 -1.87
C ARG A 36 -5.54 -8.75 -0.72
N ARG A 37 -6.09 -8.90 0.50
CA ARG A 37 -5.51 -8.28 1.70
C ARG A 37 -4.09 -8.77 1.95
N GLN A 38 -3.86 -10.09 1.87
CA GLN A 38 -2.53 -10.67 2.07
C GLN A 38 -1.54 -10.23 0.98
N ALA A 39 -1.97 -10.21 -0.28
CA ALA A 39 -1.16 -9.75 -1.40
C ALA A 39 -0.74 -8.28 -1.24
N ALA A 40 -1.67 -7.41 -0.81
CA ALA A 40 -1.37 -6.02 -0.54
C ALA A 40 -0.35 -5.86 0.60
N VAL A 41 -0.53 -6.59 1.71
CA VAL A 41 0.45 -6.58 2.83
C VAL A 41 1.82 -7.06 2.36
N ASN A 42 1.89 -8.16 1.61
CA ASN A 42 3.15 -8.68 1.08
C ASN A 42 3.84 -7.67 0.15
N ALA A 43 3.09 -7.02 -0.74
CA ALA A 43 3.63 -6.01 -1.64
C ALA A 43 4.21 -4.81 -0.86
N LEU A 44 3.53 -4.36 0.20
CA LEU A 44 4.03 -3.30 1.07
C LEU A 44 5.32 -3.72 1.79
N THR A 45 5.36 -4.95 2.32
CA THR A 45 6.56 -5.51 2.98
C THR A 45 7.75 -5.58 2.05
N VAL A 46 7.56 -6.02 0.79
CA VAL A 46 8.64 -6.09 -0.21
C VAL A 46 9.14 -4.69 -0.55
N GLN A 47 8.24 -3.73 -0.80
CA GLN A 47 8.62 -2.35 -1.10
C GLN A 47 9.39 -1.71 0.05
N TRP A 48 9.00 -1.97 1.30
CA TRP A 48 9.70 -1.50 2.48
C TRP A 48 11.08 -2.15 2.64
N GLY A 49 11.16 -3.46 2.36
CA GLY A 49 12.42 -4.20 2.33
C GLY A 49 13.41 -3.60 1.33
N ASP A 50 12.96 -3.26 0.12
CA ASP A 50 13.80 -2.63 -0.90
C ASP A 50 14.32 -1.25 -0.48
N LEU A 51 13.50 -0.44 0.19
CA LEU A 51 13.91 0.87 0.71
C LEU A 51 14.97 0.71 1.80
N THR A 52 14.74 -0.22 2.73
CA THR A 52 15.69 -0.53 3.81
C THR A 52 16.99 -1.07 3.24
N LYS A 53 16.91 -1.93 2.22
CA LYS A 53 18.07 -2.51 1.52
C LYS A 53 18.92 -1.45 0.85
N ALA A 54 18.30 -0.44 0.22
CA ALA A 54 19.04 0.66 -0.41
C ALA A 54 19.91 1.44 0.59
N LEU A 55 19.45 1.60 1.83
CA LEU A 55 20.24 2.22 2.91
C LEU A 55 21.29 1.25 3.46
N HIS A 56 20.91 0.00 3.70
CA HIS A 56 21.78 -1.02 4.30
C HIS A 56 22.98 -1.40 3.40
N ASP A 57 22.76 -1.60 2.10
CA ASP A 57 23.76 -2.17 1.20
C ASP A 57 24.77 -1.13 0.68
N SER A 58 24.48 0.17 0.80
CA SER A 58 25.32 1.24 0.29
C SER A 58 25.71 2.22 1.40
N ALA A 59 26.94 2.09 1.91
CA ALA A 59 27.52 3.05 2.85
C ALA A 59 27.58 4.47 2.26
N GLU A 60 27.86 4.59 0.96
CA GLU A 60 27.84 5.86 0.23
C GLU A 60 26.45 6.50 0.27
N PHE A 61 25.40 5.74 -0.06
CA PHE A 61 24.05 6.27 -0.03
C PHE A 61 23.58 6.58 1.39
N SER A 62 23.94 5.76 2.38
CA SER A 62 23.71 6.05 3.79
C SER A 62 24.31 7.39 4.22
N ALA A 63 25.54 7.70 3.79
CA ALA A 63 26.17 9.00 4.07
C ALA A 63 25.43 10.16 3.39
N ILE A 64 24.99 9.98 2.14
CA ILE A 64 24.16 10.97 1.43
C ILE A 64 22.83 11.17 2.17
N TYR A 65 22.18 10.10 2.60
CA TYR A 65 20.91 10.16 3.30
C TYR A 65 21.03 10.91 4.62
N LEU A 66 22.04 10.59 5.45
CA LEU A 66 22.29 11.27 6.72
C LEU A 66 22.53 12.78 6.54
N ARG A 67 23.32 13.16 5.53
CA ARG A 67 23.52 14.59 5.20
C ARG A 67 22.24 15.23 4.67
N GLY A 68 21.51 14.51 3.81
CA GLY A 68 20.28 14.99 3.18
C GLY A 68 19.12 15.20 4.14
N VAL A 69 18.99 14.39 5.19
CA VAL A 69 17.97 14.63 6.24
C VAL A 69 18.32 15.84 7.11
N GLN A 70 19.60 16.13 7.31
CA GLN A 70 20.05 17.31 8.05
C GLN A 70 19.87 18.59 7.21
N SER A 71 20.35 18.58 5.96
CA SER A 71 20.27 19.71 5.05
C SER A 71 20.29 19.24 3.59
N PHE A 72 19.16 19.39 2.91
CA PHE A 72 19.04 19.06 1.49
C PHE A 72 19.70 20.14 0.61
N SER A 73 19.66 21.40 1.03
CA SER A 73 20.27 22.51 0.29
C SER A 73 21.78 22.34 0.10
N ASP A 74 22.45 21.72 1.07
CA ASP A 74 23.91 21.61 1.12
C ASP A 74 24.45 20.36 0.40
N LEU A 75 23.56 19.54 -0.15
CA LEU A 75 23.94 18.43 -1.01
C LEU A 75 24.38 18.92 -2.40
N ASP A 76 25.38 18.24 -2.97
CA ASP A 76 25.76 18.41 -4.37
C ASP A 76 24.65 17.88 -5.31
N ALA A 77 24.73 18.21 -6.60
CA ALA A 77 23.70 17.88 -7.57
C ALA A 77 23.40 16.36 -7.67
N VAL A 78 24.43 15.51 -7.61
CA VAL A 78 24.26 14.05 -7.72
C VAL A 78 23.63 13.51 -6.44
N SER A 79 24.10 13.96 -5.28
CA SER A 79 23.51 13.61 -3.99
C SER A 79 22.04 14.05 -3.88
N LYS A 80 21.72 15.27 -4.33
CA LYS A 80 20.33 15.77 -4.39
C LYS A 80 19.44 14.87 -5.23
N LEU A 81 19.91 14.44 -6.40
CA LEU A 81 19.14 13.55 -7.28
C LEU A 81 18.89 12.20 -6.61
N ARG A 82 19.93 11.57 -6.04
CA ARG A 82 19.80 10.27 -5.36
C ARG A 82 18.89 10.35 -4.14
N PHE A 83 19.08 11.35 -3.29
CA PHE A 83 18.21 11.60 -2.13
C PHE A 83 16.76 11.84 -2.57
N SER A 84 16.56 12.64 -3.62
CA SER A 84 15.24 12.95 -4.16
C SER A 84 14.52 11.74 -4.73
N ALA A 85 15.23 10.85 -5.41
CA ALA A 85 14.68 9.61 -5.94
C ALA A 85 14.25 8.67 -4.82
N PHE A 86 15.08 8.55 -3.77
CA PHE A 86 14.75 7.77 -2.59
C PHE A 86 13.54 8.34 -1.83
N GLN A 87 13.50 9.64 -1.55
CA GLN A 87 12.34 10.25 -0.89
C GLN A 87 11.07 10.11 -1.74
N ASN A 88 11.14 10.25 -3.06
CA ASN A 88 9.98 9.98 -3.91
C ASN A 88 9.43 8.56 -3.74
N ARG A 89 10.32 7.56 -3.80
CA ARG A 89 9.93 6.16 -3.62
C ARG A 89 9.36 5.92 -2.23
N PHE A 90 9.94 6.55 -1.22
CA PHE A 90 9.48 6.52 0.16
C PHE A 90 8.05 7.06 0.26
N PHE A 91 7.79 8.30 -0.16
CA PHE A 91 6.45 8.91 -0.09
C PHE A 91 5.39 8.14 -0.90
N LYS A 92 5.76 7.59 -2.07
CA LYS A 92 4.85 6.72 -2.85
C LYS A 92 4.46 5.44 -2.09
N ASN A 93 5.37 4.89 -1.30
CA ASN A 93 5.06 3.74 -0.44
C ASN A 93 4.06 4.11 0.68
N PHE A 94 4.22 5.28 1.32
CA PHE A 94 3.23 5.79 2.29
C PHE A 94 1.87 6.05 1.66
N GLU A 95 1.82 6.59 0.46
CA GLU A 95 0.56 6.77 -0.29
C GLU A 95 -0.13 5.42 -0.51
N GLY A 96 0.61 4.38 -0.89
CA GLY A 96 0.10 3.01 -1.00
C GLY A 96 -0.43 2.44 0.32
N MET A 97 0.27 2.71 1.43
CA MET A 97 -0.19 2.32 2.78
C MET A 97 -1.45 3.10 3.19
N TYR A 98 -1.55 4.38 2.87
CA TYR A 98 -2.72 5.20 3.14
C TYR A 98 -3.97 4.67 2.43
N PHE A 99 -3.87 4.36 1.13
CA PHE A 99 -4.98 3.76 0.40
C PHE A 99 -5.34 2.37 0.93
N SER A 100 -4.33 1.56 1.31
CA SER A 100 -4.56 0.27 1.96
C SER A 100 -5.30 0.42 3.31
N ARG A 101 -5.04 1.49 4.07
CA ARG A 101 -5.79 1.80 5.30
C ARG A 101 -7.23 2.22 5.02
N ARG A 102 -7.43 3.06 4.01
CA ARG A 102 -8.76 3.52 3.55
C ARG A 102 -9.64 2.35 3.13
N ASP A 103 -9.05 1.37 2.44
CA ASP A 103 -9.75 0.19 1.93
C ASP A 103 -9.90 -0.93 2.99
N GLY A 104 -9.52 -0.67 4.25
CA GLY A 104 -9.69 -1.60 5.38
C GLY A 104 -8.68 -2.76 5.45
N ILE A 105 -7.64 -2.74 4.61
CA ILE A 105 -6.60 -3.77 4.56
C ILE A 105 -5.66 -3.65 5.77
N LEU A 106 -5.21 -2.42 6.08
CA LEU A 106 -4.38 -2.13 7.25
C LEU A 106 -5.26 -1.89 8.49
N ASN A 107 -4.90 -2.54 9.59
CA ASN A 107 -5.55 -2.31 10.89
C ASN A 107 -5.14 -0.94 11.47
N ALA A 108 -5.87 -0.47 12.49
CA ALA A 108 -5.62 0.84 13.09
C ALA A 108 -4.28 0.90 13.85
N SER A 109 -3.85 -0.19 14.49
CA SER A 109 -2.59 -0.24 15.26
C SER A 109 -1.36 -0.12 14.35
N SER A 110 -1.31 -0.89 13.26
CA SER A 110 -0.23 -0.83 12.27
C SER A 110 -0.22 0.52 11.55
N TRP A 111 -1.38 1.12 11.29
CA TRP A 111 -1.43 2.47 10.75
C TRP A 111 -0.81 3.51 11.69
N GLY A 112 -1.08 3.43 13.00
CA GLY A 112 -0.49 4.36 13.97
C GLY A 112 1.05 4.29 14.01
N GLU A 113 1.64 3.10 13.85
CA GLU A 113 3.10 2.94 13.75
C GLU A 113 3.66 3.58 12.48
N ILE A 114 2.98 3.40 11.34
CA ILE A 114 3.34 4.00 10.05
C ILE A 114 3.24 5.52 10.13
N GLU A 115 2.15 6.05 10.69
CA GLU A 115 1.91 7.48 10.85
C GLU A 115 2.96 8.15 11.74
N ARG A 116 3.34 7.50 12.86
CA ARG A 116 4.42 7.99 13.72
C ARG A 116 5.74 8.04 12.96
N THR A 117 6.09 6.96 12.25
CA THR A 117 7.32 6.90 11.44
C THR A 117 7.36 7.99 10.39
N MET A 118 6.23 8.24 9.71
CA MET A 118 6.10 9.31 8.73
C MET A 118 6.27 10.69 9.35
N THR A 119 5.65 10.92 10.51
CA THR A 119 5.71 12.17 11.25
C THR A 119 7.15 12.49 11.68
N ASP A 120 7.85 11.50 12.22
CA ASP A 120 9.26 11.63 12.62
C ASP A 120 10.16 11.96 11.42
N LEU A 121 9.88 11.37 10.25
CA LEU A 121 10.68 11.62 9.05
C LEU A 121 10.42 13.00 8.45
N ILE A 122 9.17 13.45 8.37
CA ILE A 122 8.83 14.78 7.87
C ILE A 122 9.30 15.87 8.85
N ALA A 123 9.60 15.52 10.11
CA ALA A 123 10.20 16.45 11.05
C ALA A 123 11.65 16.85 10.68
N TYR A 124 12.37 16.05 9.90
CA TYR A 124 13.74 16.38 9.51
C TYR A 124 13.81 17.63 8.61
N PRO A 125 14.69 18.61 8.91
CA PRO A 125 14.77 19.86 8.15
C PRO A 125 15.04 19.65 6.66
N GLY A 126 15.96 18.74 6.31
CA GLY A 126 16.30 18.47 4.92
C GLY A 126 15.17 17.82 4.13
N ILE A 127 14.30 17.02 4.77
CA ILE A 127 13.11 16.47 4.11
C ILE A 127 12.10 17.58 3.82
N ARG A 128 11.92 18.54 4.74
CA ARG A 128 11.06 19.72 4.51
C ARG A 128 11.58 20.60 3.37
N GLN A 129 12.88 20.90 3.39
CA GLN A 129 13.54 21.65 2.31
C GLN A 129 13.36 20.97 0.96
N TRP A 130 13.55 19.65 0.91
CA TRP A 130 13.30 18.86 -0.30
C TRP A 130 11.84 18.98 -0.77
N TRP A 131 10.88 18.86 0.15
CA TRP A 131 9.45 18.94 -0.16
C TRP A 131 9.06 20.30 -0.77
N GLU A 132 9.64 21.39 -0.26
CA GLU A 132 9.40 22.74 -0.78
C GLU A 132 9.82 22.89 -2.24
N THR A 133 10.87 22.19 -2.69
CA THR A 133 11.29 22.24 -4.09
C THR A 133 10.31 21.57 -5.06
N ARG A 134 9.35 20.79 -4.55
CA ARG A 134 8.35 20.04 -5.34
C ARG A 134 6.95 20.64 -5.30
N LYS A 135 6.75 21.71 -4.52
CA LYS A 135 5.50 22.50 -4.55
C LYS A 135 5.49 23.32 -5.86
N HIS A 136 5.06 22.69 -6.95
CA HIS A 136 4.74 23.35 -8.22
C HIS A 136 3.23 23.36 -8.42
#